data_AF-A0A965R8K0-F1
#
_entry.id   AF-A0A965R8K0-F1
#
_cell.length_a   1.000
_cell.length_b   1.000
_cell.length_c   1.000
_cell.angle_alpha   90.00
_cell.angle_beta   90.00
_cell.angle_gamma   90.00
#
_symmetry.space_group_name_H-M   'P 1'
#
loop_
_entity.id
_entity.type
_entity.pdbx_description
1 polymer ?
#
loop_
_entity_poly.entity_id
_entity_poly.type
_entity_poly.pdbx_seq_one_letter_code
_entity_poly.pdbx_strand_id
1 'polypeptide(L)' 'MVGKTKEEGKLEKKFDPNFKTTIATFGGTVKFKQLVSLKVSSKTKLSGTVDYTVCNDEKCLPPAKVEFEVNLQ' A
#
# COMPACT_ATOMS: atom_id res chain seq x y z
N MET A 1 1.45 15.63 -5.26
CA MET A 1 1.82 14.26 -5.67
C MET A 1 1.89 14.19 -7.18
N VAL A 2 2.78 13.37 -7.74
CA VAL A 2 2.92 13.20 -9.19
C VAL A 2 2.47 11.78 -9.55
N GLY A 3 1.36 11.67 -10.27
CA GLY A 3 0.80 10.39 -10.69
C GLY A 3 0.23 9.55 -9.54
N LYS A 4 -0.13 8.30 -9.88
CA LYS A 4 -0.65 7.30 -8.95
C LYS A 4 0.49 6.58 -8.22
N THR A 5 0.23 6.12 -6.99
CA THR A 5 1.12 5.22 -6.26
C THR A 5 1.40 3.98 -7.09
N LYS A 6 2.67 3.61 -7.20
CA LYS A 6 3.10 2.34 -7.81
C LYS A 6 3.26 1.29 -6.74
N GLU A 7 2.74 0.11 -7.01
CA GLU A 7 2.80 -1.05 -6.13
C GLU A 7 3.84 -2.01 -6.70
N GLU A 8 4.94 -2.22 -5.97
CA GLU A 8 6.01 -3.14 -6.33
C GLU A 8 6.05 -4.31 -5.37
N GLY A 9 5.62 -5.47 -5.84
CA GLY A 9 5.61 -6.69 -5.06
C GLY A 9 5.37 -7.90 -5.96
N LYS A 10 5.41 -9.09 -5.38
CA LYS A 10 5.07 -10.32 -6.09
C LYS A 10 3.55 -10.42 -6.19
N LEU A 11 2.98 -9.94 -7.30
CA LEU A 11 1.55 -10.01 -7.54
C LEU A 11 1.14 -11.47 -7.83
N GLU A 12 0.35 -12.05 -6.94
CA GLU A 12 -0.18 -13.40 -7.05
C GLU A 12 -1.70 -13.34 -7.15
N LYS A 13 -2.21 -13.90 -8.24
CA LYS A 13 -3.65 -13.99 -8.49
C LYS A 13 -4.14 -15.32 -7.93
N LYS A 14 -4.96 -15.27 -6.88
CA LYS A 14 -5.55 -16.47 -6.27
C LYS A 14 -7.06 -16.37 -6.37
N PHE A 15 -7.70 -17.46 -6.76
CA PHE A 15 -9.16 -17.54 -6.71
C PHE A 15 -9.58 -17.66 -5.24
N ASP A 16 -10.33 -16.68 -4.76
CA ASP A 16 -10.86 -16.67 -3.41
C ASP A 16 -12.29 -17.22 -3.42
N PRO A 17 -12.56 -18.36 -2.75
CA PRO A 17 -13.88 -18.97 -2.74
C PRO A 17 -14.91 -18.15 -1.93
N ASN A 18 -14.48 -17.30 -0.99
CA ASN A 18 -15.37 -16.43 -0.22
C ASN A 18 -15.94 -15.32 -1.10
N PHE A 19 -15.11 -14.75 -1.97
CA PHE A 19 -15.51 -13.71 -2.92
C PHE A 19 -15.90 -14.24 -4.31
N LYS A 20 -15.77 -15.56 -4.54
CA LYS A 20 -16.04 -16.25 -5.81
C LYS A 20 -15.36 -15.57 -7.01
N THR A 21 -14.18 -15.00 -6.79
CA THR A 21 -13.45 -14.24 -7.82
C THR A 21 -11.94 -14.39 -7.64
N THR A 22 -11.21 -14.09 -8.70
CA THR A 22 -9.74 -14.04 -8.66
C THR A 22 -9.30 -12.72 -8.03
N ILE A 23 -8.76 -12.79 -6.84
CA ILE A 23 -8.19 -11.64 -6.14
C ILE A 23 -6.70 -11.59 -6.45
N ALA A 24 -6.21 -10.41 -6.82
CA ALA A 24 -4.78 -10.16 -6.91
C ALA A 24 -4.28 -9.72 -5.53
N THR A 25 -3.38 -10.50 -4.95
CA THR A 25 -2.75 -10.26 -3.66
C THR A 25 -1.24 -10.15 -3.84
N PHE A 26 -0.56 -9.47 -2.93
CA PHE A 26 0.90 -9.40 -2.96
C PHE A 26 1.48 -10.44 -2.00
N GLY A 27 2.29 -11.36 -2.53
CA GLY A 27 3.00 -12.36 -1.74
C GLY A 27 4.27 -11.78 -1.10
N GLY A 28 4.43 -11.99 0.21
CA GLY A 28 5.62 -11.60 0.96
C GLY A 28 5.70 -10.09 1.20
N THR A 29 6.58 -9.39 0.49
CA THR A 29 6.83 -7.95 0.68
C THR A 29 6.26 -7.14 -0.48
N VAL A 30 5.50 -6.09 -0.14
CA VAL A 30 5.02 -5.07 -1.07
C VAL A 30 5.67 -3.72 -0.75
N LYS A 31 6.06 -2.98 -1.78
CA LYS A 31 6.62 -1.64 -1.70
C LYS A 31 5.71 -0.67 -2.43
N PHE A 32 5.19 0.32 -1.71
CA PHE A 32 4.41 1.40 -2.29
C PHE A 32 5.33 2.58 -2.59
N LYS A 33 5.43 2.99 -3.86
CA LYS A 33 6.22 4.15 -4.29
C LYS A 33 5.30 5.27 -4.78
N GLN A 34 5.32 6.40 -4.09
CA GLN A 34 4.63 7.62 -4.50
C GLN A 34 5.67 8.70 -4.83
N LEU A 35 5.64 9.21 -6.07
CA LEU A 35 6.50 10.32 -6.45
C LEU A 35 5.90 11.63 -5.94
N VAL A 36 6.72 12.43 -5.27
CA VAL A 36 6.33 13.72 -4.70
C VAL A 36 7.24 14.78 -5.30
N SER A 37 6.63 15.75 -5.99
CA SER A 37 7.32 16.94 -6.47
C SER A 37 6.98 18.10 -5.55
N LEU A 38 8.00 18.68 -4.92
CA LEU A 38 7.90 19.86 -4.09
C LEU A 38 8.07 21.10 -4.97
N LYS A 39 7.09 22.02 -4.90
CA LYS A 39 7.16 23.30 -5.63
C LYS A 39 7.79 24.43 -4.82
N VAL A 40 8.05 24.18 -3.54
CA VAL A 40 8.56 25.16 -2.57
C VAL A 40 9.71 24.55 -1.79
N SER A 41 10.74 25.35 -1.52
CA SER A 41 11.92 24.94 -0.72
C SER A 41 11.73 25.18 0.77
N SER A 42 10.49 25.14 1.27
CA SER A 42 10.16 25.26 2.69
C SER A 42 10.08 23.90 3.36
N LYS A 43 10.30 23.84 4.69
CA LYS A 43 10.17 22.62 5.48
C LYS A 43 8.80 22.00 5.24
N THR A 44 8.80 20.82 4.62
CA THR A 44 7.58 20.15 4.17
C THR A 44 7.49 18.78 4.80
N LYS A 45 6.39 18.56 5.51
CA LYS A 45 6.03 17.26 6.07
C LYS A 45 5.01 16.58 5.19
N LEU A 46 5.25 15.32 4.86
CA LEU A 46 4.28 14.46 4.20
C LEU A 46 3.75 13.46 5.21
N SER A 47 2.51 13.66 5.62
CA SER A 47 1.78 12.71 6.45
C SER A 47 0.84 11.88 5.57
N GLY A 48 0.70 10.61 5.88
CA GLY A 48 -0.17 9.70 5.14
C GLY A 48 -0.56 8.49 5.98
N THR A 49 -1.51 7.73 5.46
CA THR A 49 -2.00 6.51 6.10
C THR A 49 -1.92 5.37 5.09
N VAL A 50 -1.42 4.22 5.55
CA VAL A 50 -1.44 2.97 4.81
C VAL A 50 -2.50 2.08 5.45
N ASP A 51 -3.62 1.91 4.74
CA ASP A 51 -4.63 0.91 5.07
C ASP A 51 -4.29 -0.39 4.34
N TYR A 52 -4.14 -1.49 5.08
CA TYR A 52 -3.84 -2.80 4.50
C TYR A 52 -4.55 -3.93 5.24
N THR A 53 -4.79 -5.01 4.51
CA THR A 53 -5.37 -6.25 5.02
C THR A 53 -4.45 -7.39 4.64
N VAL A 54 -4.14 -8.27 5.59
CA VAL A 54 -3.34 -9.47 5.33
C VAL A 54 -4.19 -10.71 5.54
N CYS A 55 -4.02 -11.69 4.65
CA CYS A 55 -4.69 -12.98 4.73
C CYS A 55 -3.65 -14.09 4.70
N ASN A 56 -3.91 -15.15 5.45
CA ASN A 56 -3.24 -16.44 5.29
C ASN A 56 -4.20 -17.44 4.60
N ASP A 57 -3.81 -18.70 4.47
CA ASP A 57 -4.61 -19.71 3.75
C ASP A 57 -5.97 -20.04 4.38
N GLU A 58 -6.22 -19.64 5.63
CA GLU A 58 -7.43 -19.97 6.37
C GLU A 58 -8.26 -18.74 6.76
N LYS A 59 -7.64 -17.58 6.96
CA LYS A 59 -8.29 -16.38 7.49
C LYS A 59 -7.63 -15.09 7.02
N CYS A 60 -8.46 -14.04 6.93
CA CYS A 60 -8.00 -12.67 6.81
C CYS A 60 -8.00 -12.01 8.19
N LEU A 61 -6.91 -11.30 8.52
CA LEU A 61 -6.90 -10.41 9.68
C LEU A 61 -7.72 -9.15 9.37
N PRO A 62 -8.30 -8.50 10.39
CA PRO A 62 -8.97 -7.23 10.19
C PRO A 62 -8.02 -6.19 9.54
N PRO A 63 -8.56 -5.24 8.76
CA PRO A 63 -7.75 -4.20 8.15
C PRO A 63 -7.05 -3.38 9.23
N ALA A 64 -5.76 -3.14 9.03
CA ALA A 64 -4.94 -2.30 9.87
C ALA A 64 -4.67 -0.96 9.18
N LYS A 65 -4.60 0.11 9.97
CA LYS A 65 -4.19 1.44 9.51
C LYS A 65 -2.87 1.80 10.15
N VAL A 66 -1.90 2.19 9.34
CA VAL A 66 -0.61 2.67 9.82
C VAL A 66 -0.40 4.08 9.30
N GLU A 67 -0.36 5.03 10.22
CA GLU A 67 -0.03 6.41 9.94
C GLU A 67 1.48 6.58 9.85
N PHE A 68 1.93 7.39 8.91
CA PHE A 68 3.34 7.72 8.76
C PHE A 68 3.50 9.22 8.51
N GLU A 69 4.62 9.76 8.95
CA GLU A 69 5.06 11.11 8.64
C GLU A 69 6.50 11.08 8.15
N VAL A 70 6.74 11.69 6.99
CA VAL A 70 8.07 11.83 6.40
C VAL A 70 8.40 13.30 6.27
N ASN A 71 9.50 13.72 6.89
CA ASN A 71 10.07 15.05 6.67
C ASN A 71 10.82 15.02 5.33
N LEU A 72 10.34 15.79 4.35
CA LEU A 72 10.97 15.86 3.02
C LEU A 72 12.01 16.98 2.93
N GLN A 73 11.97 17.97 3.83
CA GLN A 73 12.94 19.06 3.94
C GLN A 73 12.95 19.70 5.34
#